data_AF-A0A7W2UR19-F1
#
_entry.id   AF-A0A7W2UR19-F1
#
_cell.length_a   1.000
_cell.length_b   1.000
_cell.length_c   1.000
_cell.angle_alpha   90.00
_cell.angle_beta   90.00
_cell.angle_gamma   90.00
#
_symmetry.space_group_name_H-M   'P 1'
#
loop_
_entity.id
_entity.type
_entity.pdbx_description
1 polymer ?
#
loop_
_entity_poly.entity_id
_entity_poly.type
_entity_poly.pdbx_seq_one_letter_code
_entity_poly.pdbx_strand_id
1 'polypeptide(L)'
;MMEQLQKLVDRYRDCRQEPVRFRPSTWRPRLERYGAAHVLDVGVECASGRSGDRLISRGDLVDLRDRVGDDPDGLRALFVAVMIWGSGTTNGRGPRYTEAALADPRLATALRTTRQAVRSGDLSGAYRQFVLNGVGQSFFTKWFAAVDDRDTECDRALILDTRVFHSLNALKWFSWQAAGTRHWPTRYTTYVSTMHGWASSLGVTANRLEWLLFHLNGHLDGPCPCVPRVD
;
A
#
# COMPACT_ATOMS: atom_id res chain seq x y z
N MET A 1 -4.09 -2.42 -25.04
CA MET A 1 -3.97 -2.32 -23.57
C MET A 1 -5.09 -1.48 -22.96
N MET A 2 -5.29 -0.22 -23.35
CA MET A 2 -6.34 0.64 -22.75
C MET A 2 -7.74 0.06 -22.86
N GLU A 3 -8.13 -0.51 -24.00
CA GLU A 3 -9.43 -1.20 -24.15
C GLU A 3 -9.60 -2.38 -23.16
N GLN A 4 -8.52 -3.11 -22.88
CA GLN A 4 -8.54 -4.22 -21.92
C GLN A 4 -8.69 -3.70 -20.49
N LEU A 5 -8.00 -2.60 -20.16
CA LEU A 5 -8.18 -1.93 -18.87
C LEU A 5 -9.61 -1.41 -18.70
N GLN A 6 -10.21 -0.80 -19.73
CA GLN A 6 -11.60 -0.35 -19.70
C GLN A 6 -12.55 -1.51 -19.39
N LYS A 7 -12.41 -2.64 -20.11
CA LYS A 7 -13.21 -3.85 -19.84
C LYS A 7 -13.06 -4.35 -18.40
N LEU A 8 -11.85 -4.28 -17.83
CA LEU A 8 -11.61 -4.69 -16.44
C LEU A 8 -12.22 -3.70 -15.44
N VAL A 9 -12.08 -2.40 -15.67
CA VAL A 9 -12.70 -1.36 -14.84
C VAL A 9 -14.22 -1.52 -14.81
N ASP A 10 -14.83 -1.73 -15.97
CA ASP A 10 -16.28 -1.94 -16.06
C ASP A 10 -16.72 -3.24 -15.40
N ARG A 11 -16.00 -4.36 -15.62
CA ARG A 11 -16.32 -5.66 -15.01
C ARG A 11 -16.28 -5.62 -13.48
N TYR A 12 -15.35 -4.86 -12.91
CA TYR A 12 -15.14 -4.81 -11.46
C TYR A 12 -15.75 -3.57 -10.82
N ARG A 13 -16.57 -2.77 -11.54
CA ARG A 13 -17.10 -1.47 -11.11
C ARG A 13 -17.56 -1.41 -9.65
N ASP A 14 -18.33 -2.41 -9.21
CA ASP A 14 -18.95 -2.43 -7.88
C ASP A 14 -18.09 -3.06 -6.78
N CYS A 15 -16.99 -3.72 -7.15
CA CYS A 15 -16.08 -4.31 -6.19
C CYS A 15 -15.30 -3.22 -5.43
N ARG A 16 -14.98 -3.41 -4.15
CA ARG A 16 -14.18 -2.46 -3.37
C ARG A 16 -13.07 -3.16 -2.58
N GLN A 17 -12.13 -2.36 -2.09
CA GLN A 17 -11.11 -2.87 -1.18
C GLN A 17 -11.73 -3.09 0.20
N GLU A 18 -11.91 -4.37 0.56
CA GLU A 18 -12.32 -4.73 1.91
C GLU A 18 -11.25 -4.40 2.95
N PRO A 19 -11.65 -4.08 4.19
CA PRO A 19 -10.72 -3.99 5.31
C PRO A 19 -9.88 -5.26 5.48
N VAL A 20 -8.62 -5.09 5.85
CA VAL A 20 -7.69 -6.20 6.05
C VAL A 20 -7.80 -6.69 7.49
N ARG A 21 -8.04 -7.99 7.66
CA ARG A 21 -8.00 -8.63 8.97
C ARG A 21 -6.57 -8.78 9.48
N PHE A 22 -6.36 -8.50 10.77
CA PHE A 22 -5.14 -8.82 11.49
C PHE A 22 -5.46 -9.34 12.90
N ARG A 23 -4.48 -10.00 13.53
CA ARG A 23 -4.61 -10.57 14.87
C ARG A 23 -3.75 -9.80 15.87
N PRO A 24 -4.29 -8.90 16.70
CA PRO A 24 -3.51 -8.12 17.66
C PRO A 24 -2.51 -8.94 18.48
N SER A 25 -2.89 -10.14 18.94
CA SER A 25 -2.04 -11.03 19.73
C SER A 25 -0.75 -11.48 19.03
N THR A 26 -0.73 -11.55 17.68
CA THR A 26 0.49 -11.92 16.94
C THR A 26 1.49 -10.77 16.83
N TRP A 27 1.03 -9.54 17.02
CA TRP A 27 1.82 -8.31 16.89
C TRP A 27 2.28 -7.80 18.25
N ARG A 28 1.41 -7.87 19.26
CA ARG A 28 1.59 -7.27 20.59
C ARG A 28 2.97 -7.50 21.21
N PRO A 29 3.49 -8.74 21.34
CA PRO A 29 4.79 -8.97 22.00
C PRO A 29 5.97 -8.27 21.30
N ARG A 30 5.86 -8.03 20.00
CA ARG A 30 6.91 -7.38 19.20
C ARG A 30 6.81 -5.86 19.19
N LEU A 31 5.61 -5.32 19.44
CA LEU A 31 5.36 -3.87 19.43
C LEU A 31 5.49 -3.24 20.82
N GLU A 32 5.16 -3.96 21.89
CA GLU A 32 5.21 -3.45 23.27
C GLU A 32 6.61 -2.97 23.65
N ARG A 33 7.65 -3.73 23.27
CA ARG A 33 9.06 -3.36 23.50
C ARG A 33 9.49 -2.04 22.84
N TYR A 34 8.71 -1.53 21.89
CA TYR A 34 8.94 -0.28 21.17
C TYR A 34 7.88 0.79 21.44
N GLY A 35 7.01 0.58 22.43
CA GLY A 35 5.92 1.53 22.73
C GLY A 35 4.90 1.68 21.61
N ALA A 36 4.83 0.74 20.66
CA ALA A 36 3.98 0.82 19.47
C ALA A 36 2.70 -0.04 19.55
N ALA A 37 2.42 -0.64 20.71
CA ALA A 37 1.29 -1.55 20.88
C ALA A 37 -0.07 -0.86 20.81
N HIS A 38 -0.14 0.45 21.07
CA HIS A 38 -1.36 1.25 20.92
C HIS A 38 -1.91 1.25 19.49
N VAL A 39 -1.07 0.98 18.49
CA VAL A 39 -1.49 0.87 17.08
C VAL A 39 -2.44 -0.30 16.85
N LEU A 40 -2.43 -1.29 17.74
CA LEU A 40 -3.35 -2.43 17.66
C LEU A 40 -4.81 -2.04 17.90
N ASP A 41 -5.06 -0.83 18.37
CA ASP A 41 -6.40 -0.28 18.57
C ASP A 41 -6.93 0.49 17.34
N VAL A 42 -6.15 0.58 16.27
CA VAL A 42 -6.57 1.18 14.99
C VAL A 42 -7.54 0.25 14.25
N GLY A 43 -8.57 0.84 13.63
CA GLY A 43 -9.63 0.13 12.93
C GLY A 43 -10.71 -0.41 13.88
N VAL A 44 -11.50 -1.37 13.39
CA VAL A 44 -12.68 -1.89 14.11
C VAL A 44 -12.52 -3.35 14.50
N GLU A 45 -13.28 -3.82 15.49
CA GLU A 45 -13.32 -5.23 15.84
C GLU A 45 -13.95 -6.06 14.73
N CYS A 46 -13.40 -7.26 14.49
CA CYS A 46 -13.92 -8.16 13.47
C CYS A 46 -15.07 -8.99 14.02
N ALA A 47 -16.30 -8.65 13.62
CA ALA A 47 -17.51 -9.38 14.03
C ALA A 47 -17.52 -10.86 13.57
N SER A 48 -16.84 -11.17 12.46
CA SER A 48 -16.86 -12.49 11.81
C SER A 48 -15.50 -13.23 11.84
N GLY A 49 -14.80 -13.18 12.98
CA GLY A 49 -13.45 -13.74 13.15
C GLY A 49 -13.24 -14.53 14.44
N ARG A 50 -11.97 -14.88 14.74
CA ARG A 50 -11.64 -15.32 16.10
C ARG A 50 -11.81 -14.12 17.04
N SER A 51 -12.28 -14.37 18.25
CA SER A 51 -12.42 -13.34 19.28
C SER A 51 -11.13 -12.52 19.41
N GLY A 52 -11.25 -11.19 19.23
CA GLY A 52 -10.13 -10.25 19.28
C GLY A 52 -9.41 -9.97 17.95
N ASP A 53 -9.79 -10.61 16.83
CA ASP A 53 -9.32 -10.18 15.51
C ASP A 53 -9.88 -8.79 15.17
N ARG A 54 -9.11 -7.98 14.43
CA ARG A 54 -9.50 -6.62 14.03
C ARG A 54 -9.38 -6.42 12.53
N LEU A 55 -10.07 -5.40 12.03
CA LEU A 55 -10.10 -4.98 10.64
C LEU A 55 -9.48 -3.59 10.52
N ILE A 56 -8.54 -3.42 9.60
CA ILE A 56 -7.95 -2.12 9.26
C ILE A 56 -8.13 -1.84 7.76
N SER A 57 -8.70 -0.69 7.44
CA SER A 57 -8.95 -0.22 6.08
C SER A 57 -7.91 0.80 5.63
N ARG A 58 -7.92 1.14 4.34
CA ARG A 58 -7.13 2.26 3.83
C ARG A 58 -7.61 3.61 4.41
N GLY A 59 -8.90 3.72 4.76
CA GLY A 59 -9.46 4.90 5.43
C GLY A 59 -8.89 5.10 6.82
N ASP A 60 -8.75 4.02 7.60
CA ASP A 60 -8.14 4.10 8.95
C ASP A 60 -6.70 4.63 8.92
N LEU A 61 -5.96 4.33 7.84
CA LEU A 61 -4.60 4.87 7.65
C LEU A 61 -4.61 6.37 7.33
N VAL A 62 -5.62 6.85 6.59
CA VAL A 62 -5.82 8.27 6.30
C VAL A 62 -6.17 9.01 7.59
N ASP A 63 -7.14 8.49 8.36
CA ASP A 63 -7.56 9.08 9.63
C ASP A 63 -6.41 9.08 10.66
N LEU A 64 -5.56 8.05 10.65
CA LEU A 64 -4.36 8.02 11.48
C LEU A 64 -3.32 9.05 11.01
N ARG A 65 -3.04 9.13 9.70
CA ARG A 65 -2.12 10.13 9.14
C ARG A 65 -2.51 11.55 9.53
N ASP A 66 -3.80 11.88 9.41
CA ASP A 66 -4.31 13.23 9.67
C ASP A 66 -4.22 13.58 11.16
N ARG A 67 -4.40 12.58 12.05
CA ARG A 67 -4.23 12.77 13.50
C ARG A 67 -2.78 12.92 13.94
N VAL A 68 -1.84 12.18 13.33
CA VAL A 68 -0.44 12.17 13.78
C VAL A 68 0.38 13.35 13.25
N GLY A 69 0.00 13.89 12.09
CA GLY A 69 0.71 15.01 11.46
C GLY A 69 2.20 14.73 11.25
N ASP A 70 3.05 15.55 11.85
CA ASP A 70 4.52 15.50 11.78
C ASP A 70 5.19 14.97 13.06
N ASP A 71 4.41 14.47 14.02
CA ASP A 71 4.94 13.92 15.27
C ASP A 71 5.79 12.64 15.01
N PRO A 72 7.05 12.55 15.48
CA PRO A 72 7.90 11.39 15.23
C PRO A 72 7.32 10.06 15.74
N ASP A 73 6.70 10.06 16.93
CA ASP A 73 6.09 8.87 17.50
C ASP A 73 4.82 8.48 16.74
N GLY A 74 4.06 9.48 16.29
CA GLY A 74 2.91 9.34 15.41
C GLY A 74 3.27 8.81 14.03
N LEU A 75 4.39 9.23 13.43
CA LEU A 75 4.90 8.66 12.18
C LEU A 75 5.30 7.19 12.35
N ARG A 76 5.92 6.85 13.50
CA ARG A 76 6.19 5.45 13.86
C ARG A 76 4.89 4.66 13.99
N ALA A 77 3.86 5.22 14.63
CA ALA A 77 2.55 4.59 14.77
C ALA A 77 1.89 4.35 13.41
N LEU A 78 1.88 5.35 12.52
CA LEU A 78 1.36 5.24 11.16
C LEU A 78 2.13 4.18 10.36
N PHE A 79 3.46 4.18 10.44
CA PHE A 79 4.28 3.17 9.77
C PHE A 79 3.91 1.74 10.22
N VAL A 80 3.75 1.51 11.52
CA VAL A 80 3.31 0.20 12.04
C VAL A 80 1.91 -0.16 11.55
N ALA A 81 0.97 0.80 11.50
CA ALA A 81 -0.37 0.57 10.97
C ALA A 81 -0.33 0.14 9.49
N VAL A 82 0.52 0.78 8.68
CA VAL A 82 0.76 0.40 7.28
C VAL A 82 1.34 -1.01 7.16
N MET A 83 2.27 -1.40 8.04
CA MET A 83 2.84 -2.75 8.04
C MET A 83 1.79 -3.81 8.40
N ILE A 84 0.92 -3.52 9.38
CA ILE A 84 -0.20 -4.38 9.78
C ILE A 84 -1.16 -4.56 8.61
N TRP A 85 -1.62 -3.45 8.02
CA TRP A 85 -2.52 -3.44 6.86
C TRP A 85 -1.92 -4.17 5.67
N GLY A 86 -0.63 -3.97 5.37
CA GLY A 86 0.04 -4.64 4.26
C GLY A 86 0.31 -6.12 4.48
N SER A 87 0.32 -6.61 5.73
CA SER A 87 0.61 -8.01 6.06
C SER A 87 -0.65 -8.86 6.20
N GLY A 88 -1.72 -8.30 6.76
CA GLY A 88 -2.94 -9.03 7.09
C GLY A 88 -2.71 -10.29 7.91
N THR A 89 -3.60 -11.28 7.80
CA THR A 89 -3.43 -12.59 8.46
C THR A 89 -2.65 -13.62 7.65
N THR A 90 -2.37 -13.37 6.37
CA THR A 90 -1.71 -14.34 5.48
C THR A 90 -0.19 -14.23 5.51
N ASN A 91 0.36 -13.06 5.86
CA ASN A 91 1.80 -12.88 6.03
C ASN A 91 2.21 -12.99 7.51
N GLY A 92 2.35 -14.23 8.00
CA GLY A 92 2.78 -14.50 9.38
C GLY A 92 4.18 -13.95 9.74
N ARG A 93 4.97 -13.48 8.75
CA ARG A 93 6.28 -12.87 8.97
C ARG A 93 6.22 -11.35 9.15
N GLY A 94 5.09 -10.72 8.85
CA GLY A 94 4.86 -9.27 8.99
C GLY A 94 5.29 -8.70 10.36
N PRO A 95 4.88 -9.32 11.49
CA PRO A 95 5.32 -8.87 12.81
C PRO A 95 6.84 -8.88 12.99
N ARG A 96 7.54 -9.94 12.52
CA ARG A 96 9.00 -10.07 12.62
C ARG A 96 9.74 -9.01 11.79
N TYR A 97 9.26 -8.73 10.58
CA TYR A 97 9.89 -7.73 9.72
C TYR A 97 9.65 -6.30 10.22
N THR A 98 8.46 -6.04 10.76
CA THR A 98 8.14 -4.75 11.38
C THR A 98 9.00 -4.52 12.62
N GLU A 99 9.18 -5.55 13.44
CA GLU A 99 10.08 -5.52 14.58
C GLU A 99 11.54 -5.21 14.17
N ALA A 100 12.03 -5.79 13.07
CA ALA A 100 13.37 -5.49 12.55
C ALA A 100 13.49 -4.03 12.08
N ALA A 101 12.43 -3.46 11.50
CA ALA A 101 12.39 -2.06 11.11
C ALA A 101 12.35 -1.13 12.33
N LEU A 102 11.60 -1.50 13.37
CA LEU A 102 11.53 -0.76 14.63
C LEU A 102 12.86 -0.77 15.40
N ALA A 103 13.67 -1.82 15.22
CA ALA A 103 15.02 -1.92 15.76
C ALA A 103 16.06 -1.09 14.98
N ASP A 104 15.74 -0.62 13.77
CA ASP A 104 16.71 0.05 12.91
C ASP A 104 16.95 1.49 13.40
N PRO A 105 18.20 1.89 13.72
CA PRO A 105 18.50 3.24 14.19
C PRO A 105 18.15 4.32 13.18
N ARG A 106 17.96 3.96 11.90
CA ARG A 106 17.59 4.89 10.83
C ARG A 106 16.08 5.16 10.75
N LEU A 107 15.23 4.44 11.51
CA LEU A 107 13.77 4.50 11.41
C LEU A 107 13.24 5.94 11.38
N ALA A 108 13.52 6.73 12.41
CA ALA A 108 12.98 8.09 12.54
C ALA A 108 13.38 8.97 11.34
N THR A 109 14.67 8.92 10.95
CA THR A 109 15.17 9.67 9.80
C THR A 109 14.51 9.21 8.50
N ALA A 110 14.45 7.89 8.25
CA ALA A 110 13.87 7.35 7.03
C ALA A 110 12.40 7.72 6.87
N LEU A 111 11.59 7.60 7.94
CA LEU A 111 10.18 7.98 7.89
C LEU A 111 10.02 9.47 7.62
N ARG A 112 10.76 10.34 8.33
CA ARG A 112 10.69 11.79 8.16
C ARG A 112 11.11 12.24 6.76
N THR A 113 12.29 11.81 6.28
CA THR A 113 12.83 12.28 5.00
C THR A 113 11.99 11.78 3.83
N THR A 114 11.52 10.54 3.89
CA THR A 114 10.71 9.97 2.81
C THR A 114 9.29 10.52 2.80
N ARG A 115 8.70 10.84 3.96
CA ARG A 115 7.46 11.62 4.03
C ARG A 115 7.64 12.99 3.37
N GLN A 116 8.70 13.72 3.73
CA GLN A 116 8.97 15.04 3.15
C GLN A 116 9.15 14.95 1.63
N ALA A 117 9.93 13.98 1.14
CA ALA A 117 10.15 13.77 -0.29
C ALA A 117 8.84 13.40 -1.03
N VAL A 118 7.99 12.56 -0.45
CA VAL A 118 6.66 12.24 -1.01
C VAL A 118 5.80 13.50 -1.08
N ARG A 119 5.73 14.29 -0.01
CA ARG A 119 4.94 15.53 0.05
C ARG A 119 5.43 16.62 -0.91
N SER A 120 6.72 16.62 -1.25
CA SER A 120 7.28 17.52 -2.28
C SER A 120 7.17 16.96 -3.70
N GLY A 121 6.62 15.76 -3.87
CA GLY A 121 6.52 15.07 -5.16
C GLY A 121 7.82 14.44 -5.67
N ASP A 122 8.89 14.42 -4.87
CA ASP A 122 10.14 13.72 -5.18
C ASP A 122 10.04 12.22 -4.85
N LEU A 123 9.17 11.51 -5.57
CA LEU A 123 8.98 10.07 -5.41
C LEU A 123 10.25 9.28 -5.75
N SER A 124 11.10 9.81 -6.66
CA SER A 124 12.39 9.20 -7.00
C SER A 124 13.37 9.30 -5.84
N GLY A 125 13.46 10.46 -5.19
CA GLY A 125 14.24 10.68 -3.98
C GLY A 125 13.73 9.85 -2.80
N ALA A 126 12.42 9.83 -2.56
CA ALA A 126 11.81 8.98 -1.54
C ALA A 126 12.22 7.50 -1.75
N TYR A 127 12.13 7.01 -2.99
CA TYR A 127 12.53 5.64 -3.33
C TYR A 127 14.02 5.37 -3.06
N ARG A 128 14.91 6.30 -3.40
CA ARG A 128 16.35 6.16 -3.13
C ARG A 128 16.68 6.17 -1.63
N GLN A 129 15.95 6.96 -0.86
CA GLN A 129 16.23 7.21 0.55
C GLN A 129 15.66 6.15 1.49
N PHE A 130 14.56 5.48 1.12
CA PHE A 130 13.92 4.54 2.03
C PHE A 130 14.72 3.23 2.16
N VAL A 131 15.42 3.09 3.28
CA VAL A 131 16.16 1.87 3.63
C VAL A 131 15.93 1.55 5.10
N LEU A 132 15.21 0.47 5.38
CA LEU A 132 15.01 -0.07 6.72
C LEU A 132 15.09 -1.60 6.71
N ASN A 133 15.67 -2.17 7.76
CA ASN A 133 15.71 -3.61 7.94
C ASN A 133 14.31 -4.22 7.92
N GLY A 134 14.13 -5.31 7.17
CA GLY A 134 12.85 -6.01 7.06
C GLY A 134 11.82 -5.37 6.13
N VAL A 135 12.07 -4.17 5.57
CA VAL A 135 11.11 -3.48 4.70
C VAL A 135 11.54 -3.57 3.24
N GLY A 136 10.83 -4.40 2.46
CA GLY A 136 11.03 -4.49 1.01
C GLY A 136 10.24 -3.44 0.23
N GLN A 137 10.46 -3.41 -1.09
CA GLN A 137 9.82 -2.48 -2.03
C GLN A 137 8.30 -2.42 -1.94
N SER A 138 7.65 -3.59 -1.85
CA SER A 138 6.20 -3.65 -1.75
C SER A 138 5.66 -3.00 -0.48
N PHE A 139 6.45 -2.93 0.61
CA PHE A 139 6.02 -2.34 1.88
C PHE A 139 6.39 -0.87 1.99
N PHE A 140 7.56 -0.43 1.53
CA PHE A 140 7.86 1.00 1.59
C PHE A 140 7.02 1.82 0.61
N THR A 141 6.58 1.23 -0.50
CA THR A 141 5.63 1.93 -1.41
C THR A 141 4.23 2.03 -0.80
N LYS A 142 3.84 1.13 0.12
CA LYS A 142 2.65 1.30 0.98
C LYS A 142 2.83 2.46 1.95
N TRP A 143 4.02 2.61 2.52
CA TRP A 143 4.34 3.78 3.33
C TRP A 143 4.22 5.08 2.51
N PHE A 144 4.80 5.14 1.31
CA PHE A 144 4.67 6.31 0.43
C PHE A 144 3.21 6.64 0.13
N ALA A 145 2.40 5.66 -0.26
CA ALA A 145 0.98 5.85 -0.53
C ALA A 145 0.17 6.27 0.71
N ALA A 146 0.59 5.86 1.90
CA ALA A 146 -0.08 6.22 3.16
C ALA A 146 0.27 7.63 3.64
N VAL A 147 1.48 8.13 3.38
CA VAL A 147 1.90 9.48 3.80
C VAL A 147 1.67 10.56 2.76
N ASP A 148 1.25 10.19 1.55
CA ASP A 148 0.95 11.16 0.50
C ASP A 148 -0.37 11.88 0.77
N ASP A 149 -0.25 13.13 1.23
CA ASP A 149 -1.35 14.05 1.53
C ASP A 149 -1.44 15.22 0.53
N ARG A 150 -0.73 15.15 -0.60
CA ARG A 150 -0.77 16.16 -1.67
C ARG A 150 -2.14 16.23 -2.31
N ASP A 151 -2.41 17.20 -3.18
CA ASP A 151 -3.69 17.31 -3.90
C ASP A 151 -4.01 16.06 -4.75
N THR A 152 -5.29 15.77 -5.01
CA THR A 152 -5.72 14.68 -5.91
C THR A 152 -5.36 14.92 -7.36
N GLU A 153 -5.14 16.18 -7.76
CA GLU A 153 -4.67 16.55 -9.10
C GLU A 153 -3.19 16.21 -9.33
N CYS A 154 -2.43 15.92 -8.26
CA CYS A 154 -1.05 15.47 -8.36
C CYS A 154 -0.97 13.96 -8.59
N ASP A 155 0.09 13.52 -9.28
CA ASP A 155 0.50 12.11 -9.34
C ASP A 155 0.94 11.63 -7.94
N ARG A 156 -0.04 11.26 -7.11
CA ARG A 156 0.15 10.70 -5.76
C ARG A 156 0.85 9.34 -5.81
N ALA A 157 1.64 9.04 -4.80
CA ALA A 157 2.33 7.78 -4.62
C ALA A 157 1.34 6.60 -4.66
N LEU A 158 1.69 5.60 -5.47
CA LEU A 158 0.97 4.34 -5.58
C LEU A 158 1.83 3.19 -5.05
N ILE A 159 1.16 2.11 -4.68
CA ILE A 159 1.70 0.88 -4.14
C ILE A 159 2.15 -0.02 -5.30
N LEU A 160 3.45 -0.27 -5.37
CA LEU A 160 4.02 -1.17 -6.36
C LEU A 160 4.31 -2.53 -5.72
N ASP A 161 3.24 -3.27 -5.48
CA ASP A 161 3.26 -4.63 -4.92
C ASP A 161 3.56 -5.68 -6.01
N THR A 162 4.05 -6.86 -5.60
CA THR A 162 4.25 -8.00 -6.50
C THR A 162 2.97 -8.38 -7.25
N ARG A 163 1.79 -8.30 -6.61
CA ARG A 163 0.51 -8.59 -7.27
C ARG A 163 0.17 -7.58 -8.37
N VAL A 164 0.45 -6.30 -8.12
CA VAL A 164 0.30 -5.24 -9.12
C VAL A 164 1.26 -5.51 -10.28
N PHE A 165 2.51 -5.88 -9.98
CA PHE A 165 3.49 -6.27 -10.99
C PHE A 165 3.04 -7.44 -11.86
N HIS A 166 2.42 -8.47 -11.29
CA HIS A 166 1.87 -9.59 -12.06
C HIS A 166 0.82 -9.13 -13.06
N SER A 167 -0.11 -8.26 -12.64
CA SER A 167 -1.14 -7.71 -13.51
C SER A 167 -0.57 -6.82 -14.62
N LEU A 168 0.42 -5.98 -14.30
CA LEU A 168 1.12 -5.16 -15.29
C LEU A 168 1.83 -6.03 -16.34
N ASN A 169 2.54 -7.08 -15.90
CA ASN A 169 3.20 -8.02 -16.81
C ASN A 169 2.20 -8.81 -17.67
N ALA A 170 1.04 -9.19 -17.11
CA ALA A 170 -0.03 -9.84 -17.85
C ALA A 170 -0.60 -8.92 -18.94
N LEU A 171 -0.69 -7.61 -18.67
CA LEU A 171 -1.03 -6.56 -19.63
C LEU A 171 0.10 -6.23 -20.61
N LYS A 172 1.23 -6.94 -20.55
CA LYS A 172 2.45 -6.72 -21.34
C LYS A 172 3.08 -5.34 -21.12
N TRP A 173 2.82 -4.71 -19.98
CA TRP A 173 3.48 -3.48 -19.58
C TRP A 173 4.64 -3.77 -18.63
N PHE A 174 5.85 -3.43 -19.05
CA PHE A 174 7.07 -3.68 -18.29
C PHE A 174 7.71 -2.35 -17.85
N SER A 175 7.77 -2.12 -16.54
CA SER A 175 8.29 -0.87 -15.95
C SER A 175 9.65 -0.42 -16.49
N TRP A 176 10.58 -1.33 -16.78
CA TRP A 176 11.91 -0.98 -17.30
C TRP A 176 11.89 -0.56 -18.77
N GLN A 177 10.98 -1.12 -19.59
CA GLN A 177 10.79 -0.69 -20.97
C GLN A 177 10.14 0.68 -21.00
N ALA A 178 9.07 0.86 -20.21
CA ALA A 178 8.37 2.13 -20.10
C ALA A 178 9.29 3.25 -19.58
N ALA A 179 10.18 2.95 -18.65
CA ALA A 179 11.13 3.93 -18.11
C ALA A 179 12.38 4.12 -18.97
N GLY A 180 12.63 3.26 -19.97
CA GLY A 180 13.88 3.25 -20.74
C GLY A 180 15.13 2.92 -19.90
N THR A 181 14.98 2.42 -18.67
CA THR A 181 16.08 2.17 -17.74
C THR A 181 15.78 1.04 -16.76
N ARG A 182 16.83 0.40 -16.25
CA ARG A 182 16.74 -0.57 -15.14
C ARG A 182 16.73 0.09 -13.76
N HIS A 183 17.03 1.38 -13.69
CA HIS A 183 17.09 2.15 -12.44
C HIS A 183 15.71 2.21 -11.75
N TRP A 184 15.61 1.57 -10.58
CA TRP A 184 14.35 1.37 -9.86
C TRP A 184 13.60 2.65 -9.48
N PRO A 185 14.24 3.71 -8.96
CA PRO A 185 13.55 4.97 -8.68
C PRO A 185 12.84 5.55 -9.91
N THR A 186 13.50 5.55 -11.07
CA THR A 186 12.91 6.02 -12.33
C THR A 186 11.75 5.13 -12.76
N ARG A 187 11.90 3.81 -12.63
CA ARG A 187 10.84 2.84 -12.94
C ARG A 187 9.60 3.04 -12.07
N TYR A 188 9.80 3.37 -10.78
CA TYR A 188 8.70 3.66 -9.86
C TYR A 188 7.98 4.94 -10.25
N THR A 189 8.69 6.04 -10.52
CA THR A 189 8.06 7.30 -10.97
C THR A 189 7.32 7.13 -12.30
N THR A 190 7.89 6.38 -13.25
CA THR A 190 7.20 6.07 -14.51
C THR A 190 5.95 5.24 -14.27
N TYR A 191 5.99 4.25 -13.37
CA TYR A 191 4.82 3.47 -12.98
C TYR A 191 3.71 4.38 -12.41
N VAL A 192 4.04 5.25 -11.47
CA VAL A 192 3.05 6.15 -10.85
C VAL A 192 2.41 7.04 -11.90
N SER A 193 3.21 7.76 -12.70
CA SER A 193 2.68 8.66 -13.72
C SER A 193 1.85 7.94 -14.79
N THR A 194 2.30 6.75 -15.20
CA THR A 194 1.55 5.92 -16.16
C THR A 194 0.20 5.51 -15.61
N MET A 195 0.12 5.09 -14.35
CA MET A 195 -1.13 4.68 -13.70
C MET A 195 -2.11 5.84 -13.56
N HIS A 196 -1.63 7.04 -13.22
CA HIS A 196 -2.46 8.25 -13.17
C HIS A 196 -2.98 8.63 -14.55
N GLY A 197 -2.12 8.60 -15.58
CA GLY A 197 -2.53 8.83 -16.97
C GLY A 197 -3.62 7.85 -17.43
N TRP A 198 -3.45 6.54 -17.14
CA TRP A 198 -4.48 5.54 -17.45
C TRP A 198 -5.76 5.78 -16.66
N ALA A 199 -5.67 6.05 -15.36
CA ALA A 199 -6.84 6.27 -14.52
C ALA A 199 -7.66 7.47 -14.98
N SER A 200 -6.99 8.57 -15.33
CA SER A 200 -7.60 9.76 -15.94
C SER A 200 -8.34 9.41 -17.24
N SER A 201 -7.68 8.69 -18.17
CA SER A 201 -8.33 8.26 -19.42
C SER A 201 -9.51 7.30 -19.23
N LEU A 202 -9.54 6.55 -18.12
CA LEU A 202 -10.59 5.58 -17.79
C LEU A 202 -11.70 6.19 -16.91
N GLY A 203 -11.57 7.46 -16.49
CA GLY A 203 -12.53 8.11 -15.59
C GLY A 203 -12.58 7.52 -14.19
N VAL A 204 -11.48 6.96 -13.68
CA VAL A 204 -11.36 6.41 -12.32
C VAL A 204 -10.18 7.02 -11.57
N THR A 205 -10.11 6.81 -10.26
CA THR A 205 -8.94 7.25 -9.48
C THR A 205 -7.76 6.29 -9.67
N ALA A 206 -6.52 6.78 -9.57
CA ALA A 206 -5.35 5.91 -9.67
C ALA A 206 -5.27 4.87 -8.53
N ASN A 207 -5.72 5.23 -7.32
CA ASN A 207 -5.87 4.28 -6.20
C ASN A 207 -6.84 3.15 -6.54
N ARG A 208 -7.92 3.46 -7.27
CA ARG A 208 -8.90 2.47 -7.73
C ARG A 208 -8.26 1.51 -8.73
N LEU A 209 -7.53 2.05 -9.71
CA LEU A 209 -6.85 1.25 -10.72
C LEU A 209 -5.74 0.37 -10.09
N GLU A 210 -4.95 0.92 -9.18
CA GLU A 210 -3.94 0.17 -8.40
C GLU A 210 -4.58 -1.00 -7.65
N TRP A 211 -5.67 -0.75 -6.92
CA TRP A 211 -6.38 -1.80 -6.21
C TRP A 211 -6.89 -2.90 -7.16
N LEU A 212 -7.41 -2.53 -8.33
CA LEU A 212 -7.90 -3.48 -9.32
C LEU A 212 -6.75 -4.38 -9.79
N LEU A 213 -5.60 -3.81 -10.13
CA LEU A 213 -4.42 -4.59 -10.51
C LEU A 213 -3.90 -5.46 -9.37
N PHE A 214 -3.93 -4.97 -8.13
CA PHE A 214 -3.60 -5.79 -6.96
C PHE A 214 -4.56 -6.98 -6.81
N HIS A 215 -5.86 -6.73 -6.96
CA HIS A 215 -6.90 -7.75 -6.84
C HIS A 215 -6.72 -8.84 -7.90
N LEU A 216 -6.56 -8.46 -9.18
CA LEU A 216 -6.39 -9.37 -10.32
C LEU A 216 -5.16 -10.28 -10.18
N ASN A 217 -4.05 -9.79 -9.62
CA ASN A 217 -2.82 -10.57 -9.43
C ASN A 217 -2.36 -11.34 -10.69
N GLY A 218 -2.44 -10.73 -11.87
CA GLY A 218 -2.11 -11.37 -13.15
C GLY A 218 -3.25 -12.16 -13.81
N HIS A 219 -4.38 -12.36 -13.14
CA HIS A 219 -5.54 -13.10 -13.66
C HIS A 219 -6.56 -12.17 -14.34
N LEU A 220 -6.28 -11.76 -15.58
CA LEU A 220 -7.11 -10.80 -16.32
C LEU A 220 -8.47 -11.38 -16.78
N ASP A 221 -8.57 -12.71 -16.88
CA ASP A 221 -9.75 -13.42 -17.40
C ASP A 221 -10.58 -14.09 -16.30
N GLY A 222 -10.25 -13.86 -15.03
CA GLY A 222 -10.98 -14.46 -13.90
C GLY A 222 -12.43 -13.93 -13.77
N PRO A 223 -13.35 -14.75 -13.21
CA PRO A 223 -14.71 -14.32 -12.92
C PRO A 223 -14.69 -13.19 -11.89
N CYS A 224 -15.62 -12.23 -12.02
CA CYS A 224 -15.79 -11.16 -11.04
C CYS A 224 -16.33 -11.76 -9.74
N PRO A 225 -15.59 -11.72 -8.61
CA PRO A 225 -16.02 -12.35 -7.36
C PRO A 225 -17.18 -11.61 -6.67
N CYS A 226 -17.53 -10.41 -7.16
CA CYS A 226 -18.60 -9.56 -6.63
C CYS A 226 -19.98 -9.92 -7.19
N VAL A 227 -20.03 -10.83 -8.18
CA VAL A 227 -21.28 -11.41 -8.67
C VAL A 227 -21.51 -12.71 -7.89
N PRO A 228 -22.59 -12.84 -7.09
CA PRO A 228 -22.92 -14.11 -6.47
C PRO A 228 -23.06 -15.17 -7.57
N ARG A 229 -22.49 -16.36 -7.34
CA ARG A 229 -22.79 -17.51 -8.20
C ARG A 229 -24.30 -17.72 -8.14
N VAL A 230 -24.97 -17.52 -9.26
CA VAL A 230 -26.34 -18.00 -9.45
C VAL A 230 -26.18 -19.51 -9.60
N ASP A 231 -26.44 -20.25 -8.52
CA ASP A 231 -26.69 -21.68 -8.59
C ASP A 231 -28.09 -21.93 -9.18
#